data_AF-A0A519JJJ6-F1
#
_entry.id   AF-A0A519JJJ6-F1
#
_cell.length_a   1.000
_cell.length_b   1.000
_cell.length_c   1.000
_cell.angle_alpha   90.00
_cell.angle_beta   90.00
_cell.angle_gamma   90.00
#
_symmetry.space_group_name_H-M   'P 1'
#
loop_
_entity.id
_entity.type
_entity.pdbx_description
1 polymer ?
#
loop_
_entity_poly.entity_id
_entity_poly.type
_entity_poly.pdbx_seq_one_letter_code
_entity_poly.pdbx_strand_id
1 'polypeptide(L)'
;FLEDYTEAGIALLGTEIKALRDGRANIAESYAAVEGREIVLVNADIPPYKQANRFNHEPRRHRKLLLHRKQIDKFIGAVQRDGQTIIPVRLYLNEAGKAKIEIALAKGKKLHDKRQASADRDWQRDKARLMKERG
;
A
#
# COMPACT_ATOMS: atom_id res chain seq x y z
N PHE A 1 10.02 -1.75 -8.84
CA PHE A 1 9.83 -0.33 -9.24
C PHE A 1 8.36 -0.01 -9.09
N LEU A 2 8.02 1.24 -8.75
CA LEU A 2 6.63 1.68 -8.57
C LEU A 2 6.27 2.67 -9.67
N GLU A 3 5.13 2.43 -10.30
CA GLU A 3 4.61 3.18 -11.43
C GLU A 3 3.14 3.50 -11.15
N ASP A 4 2.63 4.56 -11.77
CA ASP A 4 1.19 4.90 -11.82
C ASP A 4 0.50 5.01 -10.44
N TYR A 5 0.81 6.07 -9.71
CA TYR A 5 0.17 6.40 -8.43
C TYR A 5 -1.26 6.90 -8.66
N THR A 6 -2.22 6.30 -7.96
CA THR A 6 -3.63 6.70 -8.01
C THR A 6 -4.21 6.76 -6.60
N GLU A 7 -4.94 7.84 -6.31
CA GLU A 7 -5.72 7.95 -5.07
C GLU A 7 -7.05 7.18 -5.20
N ALA A 8 -7.36 6.38 -4.18
CA ALA A 8 -8.62 5.68 -4.02
C ALA A 8 -9.30 6.04 -2.68
N GLY A 9 -10.63 6.04 -2.66
CA GLY A 9 -11.37 5.96 -1.41
C GLY A 9 -11.37 4.54 -0.84
N ILE A 10 -11.63 4.39 0.45
CA ILE A 10 -11.77 3.06 1.09
C ILE A 10 -13.15 2.95 1.74
N ALA A 11 -13.82 1.83 1.50
CA ALA A 11 -15.08 1.50 2.18
C ALA A 11 -14.81 0.99 3.61
N LEU A 12 -14.83 1.92 4.58
CA LEU A 12 -14.58 1.64 6.00
C LEU A 12 -15.87 1.59 6.82
N LEU A 13 -15.81 0.85 7.93
CA LEU A 13 -16.82 0.85 8.99
C LEU A 13 -16.59 2.00 9.97
N GLY A 14 -17.64 2.36 10.72
CA GLY A 14 -17.59 3.43 11.71
C GLY A 14 -16.52 3.24 12.79
N THR A 15 -16.23 1.99 13.17
CA THR A 15 -15.18 1.68 14.17
C THR A 15 -13.77 1.75 13.59
N GLU A 16 -13.59 1.47 12.30
CA GLU A 16 -12.29 1.57 11.61
C GLU A 16 -11.86 3.02 11.45
N ILE A 17 -12.78 3.91 11.04
CA ILE A 17 -12.46 5.33 10.91
C ILE A 17 -12.08 5.97 12.25
N LYS A 18 -12.59 5.43 13.38
CA LYS A 18 -12.18 5.85 14.73
C LYS A 18 -10.76 5.38 15.05
N ALA A 19 -10.42 4.12 14.78
CA ALA A 19 -9.05 3.61 14.96
C ALA A 19 -8.02 4.37 14.10
N LEU A 20 -8.37 4.72 12.86
CA LEU A 20 -7.54 5.54 11.97
C LEU A 20 -7.31 6.95 12.49
N ARG A 21 -8.32 7.57 13.12
CA ARG A 21 -8.18 8.89 13.76
C ARG A 21 -7.28 8.86 14.98
N ASP A 22 -7.22 7.72 15.67
CA ASP A 22 -6.25 7.47 16.74
C ASP A 22 -4.83 7.16 16.19
N GLY A 23 -4.62 7.25 14.87
CA GLY A 23 -3.34 7.00 14.21
C GLY A 23 -2.97 5.52 14.13
N ARG A 24 -3.93 4.60 14.36
CA ARG A 24 -3.66 3.17 14.38
C ARG A 24 -4.10 2.52 13.07
N ALA A 25 -3.12 2.22 12.22
CA ALA A 25 -3.29 1.35 11.05
C ALA A 25 -1.92 0.87 10.58
N ASN A 26 -1.88 -0.36 10.06
CA ASN A 26 -0.71 -0.92 9.41
C ASN A 26 -1.07 -1.43 8.01
N ILE A 27 -0.38 -0.89 7.00
CA ILE A 27 -0.54 -1.26 5.59
C ILE A 27 0.71 -1.91 5.00
N ALA A 28 1.77 -2.14 5.80
CA ALA A 28 3.07 -2.57 5.29
C ALA A 28 3.04 -3.92 4.55
N GLU A 29 2.20 -4.85 4.99
CA GLU A 29 2.04 -6.18 4.40
C GLU A 29 0.77 -6.30 3.55
N SER A 30 0.11 -5.18 3.28
CA SER A 30 -1.15 -5.17 2.54
C SER A 30 -0.93 -5.04 1.04
N TYR A 31 -1.86 -5.58 0.27
CA TYR A 31 -1.86 -5.50 -1.20
C TYR A 31 -3.29 -5.32 -1.70
N ALA A 32 -3.43 -4.82 -2.93
CA ALA A 32 -4.71 -4.70 -3.58
C ALA A 32 -4.92 -5.85 -4.57
N ALA A 33 -6.01 -6.59 -4.38
CA ALA A 33 -6.42 -7.70 -5.23
C ALA A 33 -7.59 -7.29 -6.12
N VAL A 34 -7.66 -7.88 -7.31
CA VAL A 34 -8.81 -7.75 -8.20
C VAL A 34 -9.79 -8.87 -7.88
N GLU A 35 -10.98 -8.51 -7.40
CA GLU A 35 -12.09 -9.43 -7.19
C GLU A 35 -13.21 -9.11 -8.18
N GLY A 36 -13.27 -9.87 -9.27
CA GLY A 36 -14.22 -9.66 -10.36
C GLY A 36 -14.04 -8.31 -11.07
N ARG A 37 -14.89 -7.34 -10.71
CA ARG A 37 -14.92 -5.99 -11.31
C ARG A 37 -14.56 -4.89 -10.33
N GLU A 38 -13.98 -5.26 -9.20
CA GLU A 38 -13.67 -4.39 -8.08
C GLU A 38 -12.23 -4.63 -7.62
N ILE A 39 -11.68 -3.63 -6.95
CA ILE A 39 -10.37 -3.74 -6.31
C ILE A 39 -10.59 -3.71 -4.81
N VAL A 40 -10.05 -4.70 -4.12
CA VAL A 40 -10.14 -4.83 -2.67
C VAL A 40 -8.75 -4.76 -2.07
N LEU A 41 -8.65 -4.07 -0.94
CA LEU A 41 -7.46 -4.05 -0.11
C LEU A 41 -7.50 -5.24 0.84
N VAL A 42 -6.46 -6.07 0.76
CA VAL A 42 -6.29 -7.32 1.51
C VAL A 42 -5.13 -7.17 2.49
N ASN A 43 -5.26 -7.78 3.67
CA ASN A 43 -4.23 -7.81 4.72
C ASN A 43 -3.81 -6.43 5.27
N ALA A 44 -4.63 -5.40 5.08
CA ALA A 44 -4.51 -4.16 5.84
C ALA A 44 -4.99 -4.41 7.27
N ASP A 45 -4.15 -4.09 8.25
CA ASP A 45 -4.45 -4.30 9.67
C ASP A 45 -4.89 -2.98 10.30
N ILE A 46 -6.18 -2.90 10.63
CA ILE A 46 -6.74 -1.79 11.39
C ILE A 46 -7.22 -2.38 12.71
N PRO A 47 -6.58 -2.03 13.85
CA PRO A 47 -6.92 -2.66 15.11
C PRO A 47 -8.32 -2.23 15.58
N PRO A 48 -9.00 -3.08 16.37
CA PRO A 48 -10.32 -2.77 16.89
C PRO A 48 -10.31 -1.48 17.73
N TYR A 49 -11.44 -0.77 17.70
CA TYR A 49 -11.60 0.43 18.51
C TYR A 49 -12.02 0.03 19.93
N LYS A 50 -11.19 0.36 20.92
CA LYS A 50 -11.37 -0.10 22.32
C LYS A 50 -12.75 0.28 22.87
N GLN A 51 -13.23 1.47 22.53
CA GLN A 51 -14.48 2.04 23.03
C GLN A 51 -15.73 1.46 22.34
N ALA A 52 -15.56 0.73 21.22
CA ALA A 52 -16.66 0.01 20.58
C ALA A 52 -17.02 -1.33 21.25
N ASN A 53 -16.16 -1.82 22.16
CA ASN A 53 -16.37 -3.03 22.95
C ASN A 53 -16.83 -4.22 22.08
N ARG A 54 -18.11 -4.63 22.18
CA ARG A 54 -18.69 -5.77 21.44
C ARG A 54 -18.96 -5.49 19.95
N PHE A 55 -19.13 -4.23 19.53
CA PHE A 55 -19.50 -3.86 18.16
C PHE A 55 -18.27 -3.55 17.30
N ASN A 56 -17.23 -4.38 17.41
CA ASN A 56 -15.95 -4.20 16.70
C ASN A 56 -15.92 -4.90 15.35
N HIS A 57 -15.02 -4.44 14.48
CA HIS A 57 -14.74 -5.03 13.18
C HIS A 57 -13.60 -6.04 13.27
N GLU A 58 -13.50 -6.91 12.27
CA GLU A 58 -12.34 -7.78 12.10
C GLU A 58 -11.14 -6.97 11.56
N PRO A 59 -9.95 -7.04 12.20
CA PRO A 59 -8.83 -6.17 11.85
C PRO A 59 -8.30 -6.32 10.42
N ARG A 60 -8.30 -7.54 9.88
CA ARG A 60 -7.76 -7.87 8.55
C ARG A 60 -8.83 -8.09 7.47
N ARG A 61 -10.06 -7.60 7.69
CA ARG A 61 -11.14 -7.76 6.73
C ARG A 61 -10.78 -7.19 5.35
N HIS A 62 -11.36 -7.76 4.29
CA HIS A 62 -11.23 -7.22 2.95
C HIS A 62 -11.99 -5.89 2.84
N ARG A 63 -11.33 -4.87 2.26
CA ARG A 63 -11.89 -3.52 2.16
C ARG A 63 -11.95 -3.08 0.71
N LYS A 64 -13.14 -2.85 0.19
CA LYS A 64 -13.35 -2.36 -1.17
C LYS A 64 -12.73 -0.96 -1.36
N LEU A 65 -11.98 -0.81 -2.46
CA LEU A 65 -11.46 0.48 -2.91
C LEU A 65 -12.46 1.14 -3.87
N LEU A 66 -12.65 2.43 -3.68
CA LEU A 66 -13.57 3.27 -4.44
C LEU A 66 -12.76 4.04 -5.49
N LEU A 67 -12.81 3.53 -6.72
CA LEU A 67 -12.11 4.04 -7.90
C LEU A 67 -13.10 4.22 -9.05
N HIS A 68 -12.76 5.05 -10.03
CA HIS A 68 -13.54 5.15 -11.26
C HIS A 68 -13.38 3.89 -12.12
N ARG A 69 -14.43 3.51 -12.85
CA ARG A 69 -14.43 2.33 -13.75
C ARG A 69 -13.21 2.28 -14.67
N LYS A 70 -12.88 3.40 -15.34
CA LYS A 70 -11.71 3.51 -16.22
C LYS A 70 -10.38 3.22 -15.52
N GLN A 71 -10.25 3.64 -14.25
CA GLN A 71 -9.05 3.36 -13.45
C GLN A 71 -8.99 1.87 -13.11
N ILE A 72 -10.10 1.29 -12.66
CA ILE A 72 -10.20 -0.14 -12.35
C ILE A 72 -9.78 -0.98 -13.56
N ASP A 73 -10.34 -0.70 -14.74
CA ASP A 73 -10.05 -1.46 -15.95
C ASP A 73 -8.56 -1.35 -16.35
N LYS A 74 -7.93 -0.19 -16.12
CA LYS A 74 -6.48 0.02 -16.32
C LYS A 74 -5.65 -0.88 -15.39
N PHE A 75 -5.95 -0.88 -14.09
CA PHE A 75 -5.26 -1.72 -13.10
C PHE A 75 -5.46 -3.20 -13.38
N ILE A 76 -6.68 -3.64 -13.73
CA ILE A 76 -6.96 -5.03 -14.11
C ILE A 76 -6.12 -5.42 -15.32
N GLY A 77 -6.10 -4.58 -16.37
CA GLY A 77 -5.31 -4.84 -17.56
C GLY A 77 -3.80 -4.89 -17.30
N ALA A 78 -3.28 -4.09 -16.36
CA ALA A 78 -1.87 -4.10 -15.98
C ALA A 78 -1.49 -5.36 -15.18
N VAL A 79 -2.34 -5.77 -14.23
CA VAL A 79 -2.13 -7.00 -13.44
C VAL A 79 -2.17 -8.23 -14.36
N GLN A 80 -3.16 -8.32 -15.25
CA GLN A 80 -3.36 -9.49 -16.11
C GLN A 80 -2.33 -9.61 -17.24
N ARG A 81 -1.94 -8.49 -17.88
CA ARG A 81 -1.01 -8.53 -19.03
C ARG A 81 0.45 -8.55 -18.60
N ASP A 82 0.81 -7.67 -17.65
CA ASP A 82 2.21 -7.39 -17.33
C ASP A 82 2.68 -8.10 -16.04
N GLY A 83 1.78 -8.83 -15.37
CA GLY A 83 2.08 -9.51 -14.11
C GLY A 83 2.46 -8.55 -12.98
N GLN A 84 1.99 -7.29 -13.06
CA GLN A 84 2.23 -6.29 -12.03
C GLN A 84 1.37 -6.54 -10.79
N THR A 85 1.84 -6.09 -9.64
CA THR A 85 1.10 -6.17 -8.37
C THR A 85 0.63 -4.79 -7.97
N ILE A 86 -0.59 -4.67 -7.47
CA ILE A 86 -1.10 -3.40 -6.94
C ILE A 86 -0.73 -3.33 -5.45
N ILE A 87 0.03 -2.31 -5.05
CA ILE A 87 0.42 -2.12 -3.66
C ILE A 87 -0.09 -0.77 -3.12
N PRO A 88 -0.45 -0.70 -1.83
CA PRO A 88 -0.71 0.56 -1.17
C PRO A 88 0.60 1.24 -0.78
N VAL A 89 0.65 2.56 -0.96
CA VAL A 89 1.83 3.38 -0.69
C VAL A 89 1.59 4.24 0.54
N ARG A 90 0.42 4.89 0.63
CA ARG A 90 0.10 5.80 1.74
C ARG A 90 -1.37 5.72 2.09
N LEU A 91 -1.67 5.80 3.38
CA LEU A 91 -3.01 5.90 3.93
C LEU A 91 -3.10 7.20 4.73
N TYR A 92 -4.08 8.05 4.40
CA TYR A 92 -4.24 9.35 5.06
C TYR A 92 -5.72 9.75 5.16
N LEU A 93 -5.98 10.71 6.05
CA LEU A 93 -7.25 11.40 6.13
C LEU A 93 -7.13 12.71 5.35
N ASN A 94 -8.06 12.98 4.44
CA ASN A 94 -8.10 14.26 3.74
C ASN A 94 -8.70 15.37 4.64
N GLU A 95 -8.70 16.62 4.16
CA GLU A 95 -9.26 17.77 4.88
C GLU A 95 -10.73 17.60 5.27
N ALA A 96 -11.50 16.89 4.44
CA ALA A 96 -12.89 16.53 4.71
C ALA A 96 -13.05 15.36 5.72
N GLY A 97 -11.96 14.86 6.29
CA GLY A 97 -11.96 13.77 7.27
C GLY A 97 -12.28 12.39 6.70
N LYS A 98 -12.18 12.20 5.39
CA LYS A 98 -12.38 10.91 4.70
C LYS A 98 -11.04 10.20 4.55
N ALA A 99 -11.04 8.88 4.76
CA ALA A 99 -9.87 8.05 4.52
C ALA A 99 -9.62 7.86 3.02
N LYS A 100 -8.38 8.11 2.62
CA LYS A 100 -7.85 7.94 1.27
C LYS A 100 -6.62 7.06 1.31
N ILE A 101 -6.48 6.23 0.29
CA ILE A 101 -5.30 5.40 0.10
C ILE A 101 -4.72 5.66 -1.28
N GLU A 102 -3.41 5.86 -1.33
CA GLU A 102 -2.66 5.94 -2.57
C GLU A 102 -2.19 4.52 -2.92
N ILE A 103 -2.54 4.04 -4.11
CA ILE A 103 -2.10 2.76 -4.66
C ILE A 103 -1.18 2.99 -5.85
N ALA A 104 -0.26 2.06 -6.07
CA ALA A 104 0.66 2.07 -7.20
C ALA A 104 0.79 0.68 -7.83
N LEU A 105 1.12 0.64 -9.11
CA LEU A 105 1.54 -0.57 -9.79
C LEU A 105 3.00 -0.85 -9.48
N ALA A 106 3.26 -2.03 -8.93
CA ALA A 106 4.59 -2.51 -8.63
C ALA A 106 5.02 -3.54 -9.67
N LYS A 107 6.20 -3.32 -10.24
CA LYS A 107 6.90 -4.30 -11.07
C LYS A 107 8.02 -4.95 -10.26
N GLY A 108 8.04 -6.29 -10.24
CA GLY A 108 9.13 -7.07 -9.65
C GLY A 108 10.47 -6.73 -10.30
N LYS A 109 11.52 -6.57 -9.49
CA LYS A 109 12.89 -6.38 -10.01
C LYS A 109 13.41 -7.70 -10.57
N LYS A 110 14.02 -7.68 -11.76
CA LYS A 110 14.68 -8.86 -12.33
C LYS A 110 15.91 -9.23 -11.48
N LEU A 111 16.34 -10.49 -11.57
CA LEU A 111 17.47 -10.99 -10.78
C LEU A 111 18.77 -10.21 -11.08
N HIS A 112 18.96 -9.78 -12.32
CA HIS A 112 20.09 -8.94 -12.74
C HIS A 112 20.05 -7.57 -12.05
N ASP A 113 18.90 -6.88 -12.08
CA ASP A 113 18.69 -5.59 -11.41
C ASP A 113 18.94 -5.69 -9.89
N LYS A 114 18.61 -6.84 -9.28
CA LYS A 114 18.90 -7.09 -7.86
C LYS A 114 20.40 -7.16 -7.59
N ARG A 115 21.19 -7.81 -8.45
CA ARG A 115 22.65 -7.91 -8.29
C ARG A 115 23.31 -6.54 -8.42
N GLN A 116 22.95 -5.76 -9.42
CA GLN A 116 23.49 -4.40 -9.62
C GLN A 116 23.14 -3.49 -8.44
N ALA A 117 21.89 -3.50 -7.99
CA ALA A 117 21.47 -2.70 -6.84
C ALA A 117 22.13 -3.12 -5.51
N SER A 118 22.53 -4.39 -5.36
CA SER A 118 23.32 -4.84 -4.20
C SER A 118 24.75 -4.34 -4.30
N ALA A 119 25.40 -4.50 -5.46
CA ALA A 119 26.75 -4.03 -5.70
C ALA A 119 26.89 -2.51 -5.48
N ASP A 120 25.94 -1.73 -6.01
CA ASP A 120 25.92 -0.27 -5.81
C ASP A 120 25.78 0.09 -4.32
N ARG A 121 24.96 -0.66 -3.57
CA ARG A 121 24.75 -0.42 -2.14
C ARG A 121 25.97 -0.79 -1.30
N ASP A 122 26.68 -1.84 -1.68
CA ASP A 122 27.94 -2.24 -1.04
C ASP A 122 29.02 -1.19 -1.33
N TRP A 123 29.14 -0.74 -2.57
CA TRP A 123 30.08 0.32 -2.96
C TRP A 123 29.82 1.65 -2.22
N GLN A 124 28.56 2.07 -2.08
CA GLN A 124 28.23 3.28 -1.31
C GLN A 124 28.60 3.15 0.18
N ARG A 125 28.45 1.96 0.76
CA ARG A 125 28.87 1.68 2.14
C ARG A 125 30.40 1.78 2.29
N ASP A 126 31.16 1.21 1.37
CA ASP A 126 32.62 1.27 1.42
C ASP A 126 33.15 2.68 1.15
N LYS A 127 32.54 3.43 0.22
CA LYS A 127 32.85 4.84 -0.01
C LYS A 127 32.62 5.68 1.26
N ALA A 128 31.52 5.45 1.98
CA ALA A 128 31.24 6.15 3.24
C ALA A 128 32.27 5.80 4.34
N ARG A 129 32.75 4.55 4.39
CA ARG A 129 33.81 4.14 5.33
C ARG A 129 35.13 4.83 5.03
N LEU A 130 35.55 4.84 3.76
CA LEU A 130 36.79 5.50 3.31
C LEU A 130 36.80 7.01 3.56
N MET A 131 35.66 7.67 3.38
CA MET A 131 35.50 9.11 3.67
C MET A 131 35.57 9.43 5.16
N LYS A 132 35.17 8.48 6.03
CA LYS A 132 35.22 8.62 7.50
C LYS A 132 36.59 8.33 8.09
N GLU A 133 37.39 7.46 7.46
CA GLU A 133 38.76 7.16 7.91
C GLU A 133 39.78 8.23 7.48
N ARG A 134 39.45 9.04 6.47
CA ARG A 134 40.33 10.09 5.91
C ARG A 134 39.97 11.52 6.31
N GLY A 135 38.95 11.71 7.16
CA GLY A 135 38.58 13.00 7.75
C GLY A 135 38.69 12.95 9.27
#